data_AF-A0A024EKZ9-F1
#
_entry.id   AF-A0A024EKZ9-F1
#
_cell.length_a   1.000
_cell.length_b   1.000
_cell.length_c   1.000
_cell.angle_alpha   90.00
_cell.angle_beta   90.00
_cell.angle_gamma   90.00
#
_symmetry.space_group_name_H-M   'P 1'
#
loop_
_entity.id
_entity.type
_entity.pdbx_description
1 polymer ?
#
loop_
_entity_poly.entity_id
_entity_poly.type
_entity_poly.pdbx_seq_one_letter_code
_entity_poly.pdbx_strand_id
1 'polypeptide(L)'
;MHYEPVHKLTDDLQLRYSHYREIIEQRKRRLFPNGEEEGFADSLLLDRRDRPHYLAALAGISQLEIDAGLGERGITTTEHLREHIELVHQISAECRNVPASELRLYSLDLLRAMKAEMVDVRKSA
;
A
#
# COMPACT_ATOMS: atom_id res chain seq x y z
N MET A 1 -33.61 -20.07 -6.91
CA MET A 1 -32.42 -19.26 -7.25
C MET A 1 -31.21 -20.18 -7.16
N HIS A 2 -30.58 -20.47 -8.29
CA HIS A 2 -29.36 -21.28 -8.34
C HIS A 2 -28.18 -20.36 -8.03
N TYR A 3 -27.54 -20.53 -6.87
CA TYR A 3 -26.25 -19.92 -6.58
C TYR A 3 -25.18 -20.79 -7.24
N GLU A 4 -24.64 -20.34 -8.37
CA GLU A 4 -23.42 -20.94 -8.91
C GLU A 4 -22.25 -20.68 -7.93
N PRO A 5 -21.34 -21.65 -7.74
CA PRO A 5 -20.18 -21.45 -6.89
C PRO A 5 -19.26 -20.36 -7.49
N VAL A 6 -19.08 -19.28 -6.72
CA VAL A 6 -18.42 -18.02 -7.10
C VAL A 6 -16.94 -18.19 -7.52
N HIS A 7 -16.31 -19.31 -7.15
CA HIS A 7 -14.88 -19.57 -7.44
C HIS A 7 -14.55 -19.75 -8.92
N LYS A 8 -15.54 -19.80 -9.80
CA LYS A 8 -15.35 -19.99 -11.25
C LYS A 8 -15.25 -18.70 -12.05
N LEU A 9 -15.47 -17.53 -11.44
CA LEU A 9 -15.75 -16.33 -12.22
C LEU A 9 -14.52 -15.59 -12.77
N THR A 10 -13.32 -15.68 -12.18
CA THR A 10 -12.08 -15.06 -12.73
C THR A 10 -10.88 -15.33 -11.83
N ASP A 11 -9.64 -15.42 -12.34
CA ASP A 11 -8.41 -15.51 -11.53
C ASP A 11 -7.92 -14.16 -10.99
N ASP A 12 -8.58 -13.07 -11.39
CA ASP A 12 -8.25 -11.72 -10.95
C ASP A 12 -8.66 -11.47 -9.49
N LEU A 13 -7.64 -11.19 -8.66
CA LEU A 13 -7.76 -10.99 -7.24
C LEU A 13 -8.49 -9.68 -6.88
N GLN A 14 -8.28 -8.60 -7.64
CA GLN A 14 -8.96 -7.31 -7.44
C GLN A 14 -10.45 -7.42 -7.76
N LEU A 15 -10.78 -8.14 -8.83
CA LEU A 15 -12.16 -8.37 -9.23
C LEU A 15 -12.91 -9.26 -8.22
N ARG A 16 -12.25 -10.29 -7.67
CA ARG A 16 -12.83 -11.10 -6.58
C ARG A 16 -13.07 -10.26 -5.33
N TYR A 17 -12.12 -9.41 -4.96
CA TYR A 17 -12.24 -8.55 -3.79
C TYR A 17 -13.37 -7.52 -3.93
N SER A 18 -13.44 -6.82 -5.07
CA SER A 18 -14.51 -5.84 -5.34
C SER A 18 -15.89 -6.48 -5.31
N HIS A 19 -16.04 -7.68 -5.88
CA HIS A 19 -17.30 -8.41 -5.85
C HIS A 19 -17.78 -8.73 -4.43
N TYR A 20 -16.89 -9.25 -3.56
CA TYR A 20 -17.27 -9.51 -2.16
C TYR A 20 -17.60 -8.22 -1.41
N ARG A 21 -16.88 -7.12 -1.70
CA ARG A 21 -17.18 -5.80 -1.12
C ARG A 21 -18.58 -5.33 -1.52
N GLU A 22 -19.01 -5.51 -2.76
CA GLU A 22 -20.38 -5.18 -3.17
C GLU A 22 -21.44 -5.98 -2.40
N ILE A 23 -21.22 -7.29 -2.21
CA ILE A 23 -22.13 -8.14 -1.44
C ILE A 23 -22.20 -7.67 0.02
N ILE A 24 -21.04 -7.38 0.63
CA ILE A 24 -20.95 -6.87 2.00
C ILE A 24 -21.72 -5.55 2.12
N GLU A 25 -21.47 -4.58 1.25
CA GLU A 25 -22.16 -3.28 1.25
C GLU A 25 -23.68 -3.42 1.09
N GLN A 26 -24.14 -4.29 0.18
CA GLN A 26 -25.56 -4.56 0.02
C GLN A 26 -26.18 -5.16 1.29
N ARG A 27 -25.47 -6.07 1.96
CA ARG A 27 -25.94 -6.69 3.21
C ARG A 27 -25.90 -5.71 4.38
N LYS A 28 -24.89 -4.85 4.47
CA LYS A 28 -24.80 -3.75 5.45
C LYS A 28 -26.00 -2.83 5.36
N ARG A 29 -26.33 -2.35 4.16
CA ARG A 29 -27.50 -1.48 3.93
C ARG A 29 -28.81 -2.11 4.35
N ARG A 30 -28.93 -3.44 4.27
CA ARG A 30 -30.13 -4.18 4.69
C ARG A 30 -30.19 -4.42 6.20
N LEU A 31 -29.06 -4.71 6.83
CA LEU A 31 -28.97 -5.09 8.24
C LEU A 31 -28.79 -3.90 9.18
N PHE A 32 -28.09 -2.86 8.72
CA PHE A 32 -27.77 -1.64 9.47
C PHE A 32 -28.24 -0.39 8.72
N PRO A 33 -29.56 -0.22 8.51
CA PRO A 33 -30.09 0.94 7.79
C PRO A 33 -29.79 2.28 8.48
N ASN A 34 -29.52 2.25 9.79
CA ASN A 34 -29.21 3.41 10.62
C ASN A 34 -27.70 3.65 10.79
N GLY A 35 -26.83 2.85 10.15
CA GLY A 35 -25.38 3.03 10.21
C GLY A 35 -24.68 2.49 11.45
N GLU A 36 -25.34 1.64 12.24
CA GLU A 36 -24.75 0.96 13.42
C GLU A 36 -23.86 -0.23 13.03
N GLU A 37 -22.96 -0.04 12.07
CA GLU A 37 -22.05 -1.10 11.59
C GLU A 37 -20.73 -1.19 12.39
N GLU A 38 -20.49 -0.24 13.29
CA GLU A 38 -19.24 -0.10 14.03
C GLU A 38 -18.98 -1.35 14.90
N GLY A 39 -17.93 -2.09 14.57
CA GLY A 39 -17.52 -3.31 15.29
C GLY A 39 -17.95 -4.64 14.64
N PHE A 40 -18.76 -4.63 13.57
CA PHE A 40 -19.09 -5.86 12.83
C PHE A 40 -18.02 -6.19 11.78
N ALA A 41 -17.41 -7.36 11.91
CA ALA A 41 -16.45 -7.83 10.91
C ALA A 41 -17.15 -8.14 9.58
N ASP A 42 -16.65 -7.54 8.50
CA ASP A 42 -17.16 -7.70 7.12
C ASP A 42 -17.28 -9.18 6.69
N SER A 43 -16.38 -10.04 7.16
CA SER A 43 -16.41 -11.48 6.87
C SER A 43 -17.66 -12.18 7.41
N LEU A 44 -18.29 -11.68 8.48
CA LEU A 44 -19.51 -12.26 9.05
C LEU A 44 -20.74 -11.98 8.19
N LEU A 45 -20.68 -10.95 7.35
CA LEU A 45 -21.74 -10.59 6.42
C LEU A 45 -21.75 -11.49 5.19
N LEU A 46 -20.71 -12.29 4.97
CA LEU A 46 -20.65 -13.28 3.89
C LEU A 46 -21.11 -14.65 4.36
N ASP A 47 -21.59 -15.44 3.39
CA ASP A 47 -21.98 -16.82 3.62
C ASP A 47 -20.76 -17.65 4.02
N ARG A 48 -20.95 -18.64 4.90
CA ARG A 48 -19.85 -19.41 5.50
C ARG A 48 -18.90 -20.03 4.47
N ARG A 49 -19.40 -20.33 3.26
CA ARG A 49 -18.63 -20.89 2.15
C ARG A 49 -17.72 -19.86 1.49
N ASP A 50 -18.12 -18.59 1.47
CA ASP A 50 -17.41 -17.53 0.75
C ASP A 50 -16.36 -16.81 1.61
N ARG A 51 -16.52 -16.87 2.94
CA ARG A 51 -15.57 -16.29 3.92
C ARG A 51 -14.09 -16.63 3.65
N PRO A 52 -13.68 -17.90 3.47
CA PRO A 52 -12.27 -18.20 3.23
C PRO A 52 -11.75 -17.57 1.93
N HIS A 53 -12.60 -17.44 0.92
CA HIS A 53 -12.23 -16.86 -0.37
C HIS A 53 -12.12 -15.33 -0.32
N TYR A 54 -13.02 -14.69 0.43
CA TYR A 54 -12.92 -13.26 0.72
C TYR A 54 -11.67 -12.93 1.53
N LEU A 55 -11.38 -13.70 2.59
CA LEU A 55 -10.18 -13.49 3.40
C LEU A 55 -8.90 -13.69 2.59
N ALA A 56 -8.86 -14.69 1.71
CA ALA A 56 -7.74 -14.89 0.80
C ALA A 56 -7.56 -13.72 -0.19
N ALA A 57 -8.65 -13.19 -0.75
CA ALA A 57 -8.61 -12.03 -1.63
C ALA A 57 -8.16 -10.77 -0.88
N LEU A 58 -8.70 -10.52 0.32
CA LEU A 58 -8.30 -9.40 1.18
C LEU A 58 -6.80 -9.46 1.51
N ALA A 59 -6.30 -10.62 1.94
CA ALA A 59 -4.89 -10.81 2.24
C ALA A 59 -4.00 -10.58 1.01
N GLY A 60 -4.43 -11.04 -0.16
CA GLY A 60 -3.71 -10.79 -1.42
C GLY A 60 -3.68 -9.31 -1.80
N ILE A 61 -4.77 -8.57 -1.58
CA ILE A 61 -4.82 -7.12 -1.87
C ILE A 61 -3.90 -6.37 -0.92
N SER A 62 -3.95 -6.68 0.37
CA SER A 62 -3.04 -6.07 1.35
C SER A 62 -1.58 -6.38 1.04
N GLN A 63 -1.26 -7.59 0.55
CA GLN A 63 0.09 -7.91 0.12
C GLN A 63 0.51 -7.09 -1.11
N LEU A 64 -0.37 -6.93 -2.10
CA LEU A 64 -0.09 -6.07 -3.27
C LEU A 64 0.12 -4.60 -2.87
N GLU A 65 -0.63 -4.09 -1.90
CA GLU A 65 -0.47 -2.73 -1.36
C GLU A 65 0.85 -2.58 -0.58
N ILE A 66 1.23 -3.60 0.20
CA ILE A 66 2.53 -3.65 0.89
C ILE A 66 3.67 -3.68 -0.13
N ASP A 67 3.57 -4.53 -1.15
CA ASP A 67 4.60 -4.68 -2.18
C ASP A 67 4.72 -3.41 -3.03
N ALA A 68 3.61 -2.75 -3.38
CA ALA A 68 3.61 -1.45 -4.04
C ALA A 68 4.22 -0.35 -3.15
N GLY A 69 3.84 -0.32 -1.87
CA GLY A 69 4.36 0.64 -0.89
C GLY A 69 5.84 0.44 -0.54
N LEU A 70 6.37 -0.77 -0.70
CA LEU A 70 7.80 -1.10 -0.55
C LEU A 70 8.58 -0.88 -1.85
N GLY A 71 7.96 -1.09 -3.02
CA GLY A 71 8.57 -0.91 -4.34
C GLY A 71 8.85 0.56 -4.71
N GLU A 72 8.08 1.50 -4.16
CA GLU A 72 8.20 2.93 -4.46
C GLU A 72 9.05 3.74 -3.47
N ARG A 73 9.57 3.11 -2.40
CA ARG A 73 10.39 3.83 -1.41
C ARG A 73 11.88 3.63 -1.66
N GLY A 74 12.51 4.69 -2.16
CA GLY A 74 13.97 4.85 -2.15
C GLY A 74 14.61 5.10 -3.52
N ILE A 75 15.89 5.46 -3.48
CA ILE A 75 16.73 5.59 -4.67
C ILE A 75 17.16 4.18 -5.09
N THR A 76 16.38 3.55 -5.97
CA THR A 76 16.63 2.18 -6.47
C THR A 76 17.36 2.18 -7.81
N THR A 77 17.27 3.28 -8.56
CA THR A 77 17.91 3.45 -9.87
C THR A 77 18.77 4.72 -9.90
N THR A 78 19.68 4.80 -10.88
CA THR A 78 20.48 6.01 -11.11
C THR A 78 19.63 7.21 -11.56
N GLU A 79 18.44 6.94 -12.10
CA GLU A 79 17.45 7.95 -12.47
C GLU A 79 16.79 8.58 -11.23
N HIS A 80 16.36 7.76 -10.26
CA HIS A 80 15.85 8.26 -8.98
C HIS A 80 16.89 9.08 -8.22
N LEU A 81 18.18 8.73 -8.36
CA LEU A 81 19.28 9.50 -7.76
C LEU A 81 19.40 10.89 -8.41
N ARG A 82 19.25 10.97 -9.74
CA ARG A 82 19.29 12.24 -10.47
C ARG A 82 18.11 13.13 -10.09
N GLU A 83 16.89 12.57 -10.08
CA GLU A 83 15.68 13.28 -9.67
C GLU A 83 15.80 13.80 -8.23
N HIS A 84 16.31 12.98 -7.31
CA HIS A 84 16.56 13.40 -5.93
C HIS A 84 17.57 14.56 -5.85
N ILE A 85 18.68 14.49 -6.59
CA ILE A 85 19.69 15.55 -6.64
C ILE A 85 19.13 16.84 -7.23
N GLU A 86 18.32 16.76 -8.28
CA GLU A 86 17.66 17.92 -8.90
C GLU A 86 16.66 18.56 -7.93
N LEU A 87 15.86 17.76 -7.23
CA LEU A 87 14.91 18.23 -6.23
C LEU A 87 15.63 18.95 -5.07
N VAL A 88 16.74 18.37 -4.59
CA VAL A 88 17.60 18.99 -3.57
C VAL A 88 18.17 20.32 -4.06
N HIS A 89 18.58 20.42 -5.33
CA HIS A 89 19.07 21.67 -5.91
C HIS A 89 17.96 22.74 -6.03
N GLN A 90 16.75 22.34 -6.42
CA GLN A 90 15.60 23.24 -6.48
C GLN A 90 15.24 23.78 -5.10
N ILE A 91 15.14 22.90 -4.09
CA ILE A 91 14.89 23.29 -2.70
C ILE A 91 16.02 24.19 -2.18
N SER A 92 17.27 23.85 -2.47
CA SER A 92 18.44 24.67 -2.11
C SER A 92 18.40 26.06 -2.74
N ALA A 93 17.93 26.18 -3.98
CA ALA A 93 17.80 27.46 -4.68
C ALA A 93 16.65 28.32 -4.13
N GLU A 94 15.59 27.70 -3.65
CA GLU A 94 14.47 28.37 -2.98
C GLU A 94 14.82 28.77 -1.53
N CYS A 95 15.65 27.98 -0.84
CA CYS A 95 16.20 28.28 0.48
C CYS A 95 17.34 29.31 0.42
N ARG A 96 17.03 30.56 0.04
CA ARG A 96 18.00 31.68 -0.07
C ARG A 96 18.80 32.02 1.19
N ASN A 97 18.41 31.49 2.36
CA ASN A 97 19.00 31.83 3.66
C ASN A 97 19.90 30.73 4.24
N VAL A 98 20.08 29.59 3.57
CA VAL A 98 20.94 28.50 4.07
C VAL A 98 22.28 28.52 3.32
N PRO A 99 23.43 28.62 4.02
CA PRO A 99 24.72 28.61 3.36
C PRO A 99 24.96 27.27 2.65
N ALA A 100 25.50 27.33 1.43
CA ALA A 100 25.69 26.16 0.57
C ALA A 100 26.53 25.02 1.21
N SER A 101 27.36 25.34 2.20
CA SER A 101 28.10 24.35 2.99
C SER A 101 27.20 23.46 3.84
N GLU A 102 26.12 24.01 4.42
CA GLU A 102 25.18 23.26 5.25
C GLU A 102 24.30 22.35 4.40
N LEU A 103 23.89 22.81 3.22
CA LEU A 103 23.11 21.99 2.27
C LEU A 103 23.93 20.82 1.71
N ARG A 104 25.22 21.02 1.45
CA ARG A 104 26.15 19.95 1.06
C ARG A 104 26.42 18.95 2.18
N LEU A 105 26.50 19.43 3.42
CA LEU A 105 26.68 18.56 4.58
C LEU A 105 25.43 17.70 4.80
N TYR A 106 24.25 18.32 4.79
CA TYR A 106 22.96 17.64 4.93
C TYR A 106 22.74 16.59 3.85
N SER A 107 23.02 16.91 2.57
CA SER A 107 22.89 15.94 1.49
C SER A 107 23.87 14.76 1.62
N LEU A 108 25.11 15.01 2.04
CA LEU A 108 26.08 13.94 2.32
C LEU A 108 25.65 13.05 3.49
N ASP A 109 25.10 13.65 4.55
CA ASP A 109 24.64 12.91 5.72
C ASP A 109 23.38 12.10 5.43
N LEU A 110 22.46 12.62 4.60
CA LEU A 110 21.31 11.87 4.10
C LEU A 110 21.75 10.66 3.26
N LEU A 111 22.69 10.85 2.32
CA LEU A 111 23.24 9.75 1.51
C LEU A 111 23.96 8.69 2.37
N ARG A 112 24.63 9.11 3.44
CA ARG A 112 25.27 8.19 4.40
C ARG A 112 24.26 7.42 5.24
N ALA A 113 23.20 8.08 5.71
CA ALA A 113 22.11 7.45 6.46
C ALA A 113 21.38 6.41 5.59
N MET A 114 21.05 6.76 4.35
CA MET A 114 20.44 5.83 3.39
C MET A 114 21.35 4.63 3.10
N LYS A 115 22.66 4.85 2.96
CA LYS A 115 23.63 3.75 2.80
C LYS A 115 23.67 2.84 4.04
N ALA A 116 23.57 3.39 5.24
CA ALA A 116 23.56 2.61 6.47
C ALA A 116 22.31 1.73 6.57
N GLU A 117 21.12 2.30 6.29
CA GLU A 117 19.86 1.55 6.25
C GLU A 117 19.87 0.43 5.20
N MET A 118 20.38 0.68 3.99
CA MET A 118 20.50 -0.36 2.95
C MET A 118 21.46 -1.49 3.32
N VAL A 119 22.50 -1.21 4.11
CA VAL A 119 23.45 -2.23 4.60
C VAL A 119 22.83 -3.05 5.74
N ASP A 120 22.04 -2.42 6.61
CA ASP A 120 21.35 -3.12 7.69
C ASP A 120 20.24 -4.04 7.17
N VAL A 121 19.45 -3.60 6.18
CA VAL A 121 18.43 -4.47 5.54
C VAL A 121 19.07 -5.72 4.90
N ARG A 122 20.31 -5.64 4.41
CA ARG A 122 21.07 -6.79 3.87
C ARG A 122 21.62 -7.74 4.93
N LYS A 123 21.72 -7.31 6.19
CA LYS A 123 22.20 -8.16 7.30
C LYS A 123 21.05 -8.86 8.04
N SER A 124 19.84 -8.32 7.95
CA SER A 124 18.62 -8.90 8.54
C SER A 124 17.81 -9.79 7.59
N ALA A 125 18.21 -9.86 6.31
CA ALA A 125 17.71 -10.81 5.31
C ALA A 125 18.63 -12.04 5.21
#